data_AF-X1V417-F1
#
_entry.id   AF-X1V417-F1
#
_cell.length_a   1.000
_cell.length_b   1.000
_cell.length_c   1.000
_cell.angle_alpha   90.00
_cell.angle_beta   90.00
_cell.angle_gamma   90.00
#
_symmetry.space_group_name_H-M   'P 1'
#
loop_
_entity.id
_entity.type
_entity.pdbx_description
1 polymer ?
#
loop_
_entity_poly.entity_id
_entity_poly.type
_entity_poly.pdbx_seq_one_letter_code
_entity_poly.pdbx_strand_id
1 'polypeptide(L)'
;TFRLYDFDVTHFVLTGKKNALAVEVFSPGPDDLAITFIDWAPGMPDDNMGIWQPVILYSSGQVALKNTFVHTRLNTHTLDEAELAIETEIVNTQDHTIETEIECAIEDVTFNKHITVNPLSTNKLILTHHEFPQLKIRNPRLWWPYQLGKPELYELRMILKTKDNVSDSANVTFGIREIKTVNNEHGARLFLINGKELLIRGTAWSPDLMLRQSKRQDEIDIDFLINLNMN
;
A
#
# COMPACT_ATOMS: atom_id res chain seq x y z
N THR A 1 8.71 0.06 16.48
CA THR A 1 7.25 0.18 16.25
C THR A 1 6.78 0.03 14.81
N PHE A 2 7.49 0.54 13.78
CA PHE A 2 7.00 0.57 12.38
C PHE A 2 7.34 -0.66 11.53
N ARG A 3 7.86 -1.73 12.13
CA ARG A 3 8.20 -2.95 11.41
C ARG A 3 6.96 -3.81 11.21
N LEU A 4 6.72 -4.23 9.97
CA LEU A 4 5.74 -5.26 9.67
C LEU A 4 6.35 -6.64 9.96
N TYR A 5 5.55 -7.51 10.56
CA TYR A 5 5.88 -8.91 10.79
C TYR A 5 4.88 -9.78 10.05
N ASP A 6 5.39 -10.83 9.44
CA ASP A 6 4.64 -11.80 8.65
C ASP A 6 5.08 -13.19 9.13
N PHE A 7 4.17 -13.88 9.82
CA PHE A 7 4.43 -15.17 10.44
C PHE A 7 3.61 -16.24 9.72
N ASP A 8 4.28 -17.23 9.14
CA ASP A 8 3.58 -18.44 8.70
C ASP A 8 3.16 -19.24 9.94
N VAL A 9 1.86 -19.16 10.23
CA VAL A 9 1.25 -19.87 11.36
C VAL A 9 0.48 -21.12 10.94
N THR A 10 0.60 -21.55 9.68
CA THR A 10 -0.21 -22.64 9.09
C THR A 10 -0.18 -23.92 9.95
N HIS A 11 0.99 -24.28 10.47
CA HIS A 11 1.17 -25.48 11.29
C HIS A 11 0.66 -25.36 12.74
N PHE A 12 0.34 -24.15 13.19
CA PHE A 12 -0.21 -23.90 14.53
C PHE A 12 -1.74 -23.78 14.53
N VAL A 13 -2.35 -23.50 13.37
CA VAL A 13 -3.79 -23.30 13.25
C VAL A 13 -4.53 -24.63 13.23
N LEU A 14 -5.53 -24.75 14.11
CA LEU A 14 -6.46 -25.87 14.16
C LEU A 14 -7.73 -25.54 13.38
N THR A 15 -7.81 -25.97 12.11
CA THR A 15 -8.99 -25.74 11.25
C THR A 15 -10.26 -26.31 11.87
N GLY A 16 -11.33 -25.50 11.88
CA GLY A 16 -12.63 -25.88 12.44
C GLY A 16 -12.68 -25.95 13.97
N LYS A 17 -11.59 -25.59 14.66
CA LYS A 17 -11.51 -25.55 16.13
C LYS A 17 -11.27 -24.13 16.63
N LYS A 18 -11.40 -23.95 17.95
CA LYS A 18 -11.02 -22.71 18.61
C LYS A 18 -9.49 -22.59 18.64
N ASN A 19 -9.00 -21.44 18.19
CA ASN A 19 -7.59 -21.05 18.25
C ASN A 19 -7.47 -19.85 19.20
N ALA A 20 -6.29 -19.67 19.80
CA ALA A 20 -5.99 -18.52 20.65
C ALA A 20 -4.67 -17.90 20.20
N LEU A 21 -4.64 -16.57 20.11
CA LEU A 21 -3.43 -15.79 19.91
C LEU A 21 -3.16 -15.02 21.20
N ALA A 22 -1.94 -15.13 21.71
CA ALA A 22 -1.45 -14.34 22.82
C ALA A 22 -0.19 -13.60 22.37
N VAL A 23 -0.09 -12.32 22.70
CA VAL A 23 1.06 -11.49 22.42
C VAL A 23 1.52 -10.87 23.72
N GLU A 24 2.76 -11.17 24.11
CA GLU A 24 3.41 -10.50 25.22
C GLU A 24 4.00 -9.19 24.72
N VAL A 25 3.68 -8.09 25.41
CA VAL A 25 4.11 -6.74 25.08
C VAL A 25 4.82 -6.12 26.26
N PHE A 26 5.87 -5.36 25.99
CA PHE A 26 6.69 -4.69 26.99
C PHE A 26 6.63 -3.18 26.77
N SER A 27 6.76 -2.40 27.85
CA SER A 27 6.96 -0.96 27.72
C SER A 27 8.27 -0.69 26.98
N PRO A 28 8.30 0.28 26.05
CA PRO A 28 9.52 0.65 25.34
C PRO A 28 10.59 1.19 26.30
N GLY A 29 11.83 0.72 26.12
CA GLY A 29 13.01 1.24 26.79
C GLY A 29 13.55 2.53 26.15
N PRO A 30 14.59 3.14 26.74
CA PRO A 30 15.17 4.41 26.27
C PRO A 30 15.81 4.33 24.88
N ASP A 31 16.27 3.15 24.47
CA ASP A 31 16.91 2.91 23.18
C ASP A 31 15.96 2.30 22.13
N ASP A 32 14.69 2.11 22.48
CA ASP A 32 13.70 1.55 21.56
C ASP A 32 13.21 2.59 20.56
N LEU A 33 13.04 2.16 19.30
CA LEU A 33 12.42 2.96 18.25
C LEU A 33 10.89 2.99 18.42
N ALA A 34 10.46 3.71 19.44
CA ALA A 34 9.08 3.89 19.89
C ALA A 34 8.48 5.24 19.46
N ILE A 35 7.17 5.41 19.65
CA ILE A 35 6.49 6.68 19.43
C ILE A 35 6.56 7.48 20.73
N THR A 36 7.09 8.70 20.66
CA THR A 36 7.09 9.65 21.77
C THR A 36 6.48 10.97 21.32
N PHE A 37 5.99 11.76 22.26
CA PHE A 37 5.37 13.07 21.99
C PHE A 37 6.33 14.24 22.26
N ILE A 38 7.62 13.96 22.44
CA ILE A 38 8.69 14.94 22.65
C ILE A 38 8.28 15.96 23.75
N ASP A 39 8.03 17.20 23.37
CA ASP A 39 7.60 18.32 24.21
C ASP A 39 6.17 18.79 23.87
N TRP A 40 5.47 18.06 23.00
CA TRP A 40 4.09 18.39 22.56
C TRP A 40 3.06 18.00 23.62
N ALA A 41 3.37 17.02 24.47
CA ALA A 41 2.48 16.52 25.52
C ALA A 41 3.27 15.85 26.66
N PRO A 42 2.66 15.70 27.85
CA PRO A 42 3.19 14.81 28.89
C PRO A 42 3.31 13.37 28.39
N GLY A 43 4.21 12.59 29.01
CA GLY A 43 4.31 11.15 28.76
C GLY A 43 3.02 10.42 29.15
N MET A 44 2.65 9.41 28.36
CA MET A 44 1.50 8.57 28.68
C MET A 44 1.83 7.61 29.84
N PRO A 45 0.89 7.31 30.75
CA PRO A 45 1.15 6.46 31.91
C PRO A 45 1.67 5.04 31.58
N ASP A 46 1.42 4.55 30.38
CA ASP A 46 1.82 3.22 29.89
C ASP A 46 2.89 3.27 28.79
N ASP A 47 3.48 4.45 28.55
CA ASP A 47 4.45 4.70 27.47
C ASP A 47 3.96 4.25 26.08
N ASN A 48 2.63 4.23 25.86
CA ASN A 48 2.00 3.71 24.65
C ASN A 48 2.38 2.26 24.32
N MET A 49 2.64 1.43 25.34
CA MET A 49 2.90 0.00 25.14
C MET A 49 1.68 -0.72 24.57
N GLY A 50 1.90 -1.67 23.66
CA GLY A 50 0.84 -2.51 23.12
C GLY A 50 0.82 -2.59 21.60
N ILE A 51 -0.27 -3.16 21.09
CA ILE A 51 -0.50 -3.33 19.66
C ILE A 51 -1.42 -2.21 19.17
N TRP A 52 -0.83 -1.21 18.52
CA TRP A 52 -1.53 0.00 18.07
C TRP A 52 -1.95 -0.05 16.58
N GLN A 53 -1.63 -1.15 15.88
CA GLN A 53 -2.00 -1.40 14.48
C GLN A 53 -2.71 -2.76 14.35
N PRO A 54 -3.52 -2.99 13.30
CA PRO A 54 -4.25 -4.24 13.15
C PRO A 54 -3.35 -5.49 13.11
N VAL A 55 -3.79 -6.56 13.77
CA VAL A 55 -3.27 -7.92 13.56
C VAL A 55 -4.21 -8.63 12.61
N ILE A 56 -3.71 -9.01 11.43
CA ILE A 56 -4.52 -9.59 10.36
C ILE A 56 -4.14 -11.06 10.21
N LEU A 57 -5.14 -11.94 10.29
CA LEU A 57 -5.02 -13.33 9.87
C LEU A 57 -5.61 -13.46 8.47
N TYR A 58 -4.80 -13.89 7.52
CA TYR A 58 -5.23 -14.20 6.16
C TYR A 58 -4.80 -15.63 5.80
N SER A 59 -5.44 -16.19 4.78
CA SER A 59 -5.16 -17.54 4.28
C SER A 59 -5.08 -17.53 2.77
N SER A 60 -4.09 -18.20 2.22
CA SER A 60 -3.96 -18.51 0.81
C SER A 60 -4.04 -20.03 0.59
N GLY A 61 -4.12 -20.43 -0.67
CA GLY A 61 -3.81 -21.77 -1.12
C GLY A 61 -2.30 -22.01 -1.18
N GLN A 62 -1.88 -22.82 -2.14
CA GLN A 62 -0.50 -23.28 -2.29
C GLN A 62 0.48 -22.15 -2.67
N VAL A 63 -0.02 -21.12 -3.36
CA VAL A 63 0.71 -19.90 -3.70
C VAL A 63 -0.03 -18.66 -3.23
N ALA A 64 0.71 -17.61 -2.84
CA ALA A 64 0.15 -16.37 -2.31
C ALA A 64 0.69 -15.14 -3.04
N LEU A 65 -0.11 -14.08 -3.09
CA LEU A 65 0.30 -12.75 -3.52
C LEU A 65 0.72 -11.94 -2.29
N LYS A 66 1.90 -11.32 -2.33
CA LYS A 66 2.35 -10.38 -1.31
C LYS A 66 2.83 -9.08 -1.93
N ASN A 67 2.74 -7.99 -1.16
CA ASN A 67 3.33 -6.70 -1.50
C ASN A 67 2.94 -6.17 -2.90
N THR A 68 1.69 -6.40 -3.31
CA THR A 68 1.19 -5.92 -4.61
C THR A 68 1.11 -4.39 -4.63
N PHE A 69 1.69 -3.77 -5.64
CA PHE A 69 1.72 -2.33 -5.84
C PHE A 69 1.65 -1.94 -7.31
N VAL A 70 1.01 -0.82 -7.62
CA VAL A 70 0.94 -0.26 -8.98
C VAL A 70 1.79 0.99 -9.05
N HIS A 71 2.90 0.91 -9.77
CA HIS A 71 3.71 2.06 -10.13
C HIS A 71 3.10 2.78 -11.32
N THR A 72 3.11 4.12 -11.27
CA THR A 72 2.56 4.96 -12.33
C THR A 72 3.63 5.92 -12.82
N ARG A 73 3.78 6.07 -14.13
CA ARG A 73 4.59 7.10 -14.77
C ARG A 73 3.74 7.90 -15.72
N LEU A 74 3.64 9.20 -15.49
CA LEU A 74 2.77 10.09 -16.24
C LEU A 74 3.58 10.96 -17.21
N ASN A 75 3.11 11.14 -18.44
CA ASN A 75 3.63 12.20 -19.29
C ASN A 75 3.16 13.56 -18.75
N THR A 76 4.00 14.22 -17.96
CA THR A 76 3.64 15.49 -17.31
C THR A 76 3.58 16.70 -18.25
N HIS A 77 3.97 16.56 -19.53
CA HIS A 77 3.88 17.64 -20.51
C HIS A 77 2.49 17.73 -21.13
N THR A 78 1.90 16.58 -21.47
CA THR A 78 0.60 16.50 -22.17
C THR A 78 -0.53 15.96 -21.30
N LEU A 79 -0.21 15.17 -20.27
CA LEU A 79 -1.15 14.50 -19.36
C LEU A 79 -2.10 13.49 -20.05
N ASP A 80 -1.82 13.14 -21.31
CA ASP A 80 -2.65 12.29 -22.16
C ASP A 80 -2.24 10.80 -22.16
N GLU A 81 -1.19 10.45 -21.44
CA GLU A 81 -0.66 9.09 -21.39
C GLU A 81 0.01 8.79 -20.04
N ALA A 82 -0.28 7.61 -19.49
CA ALA A 82 0.43 7.04 -18.35
C ALA A 82 0.84 5.59 -18.61
N GLU A 83 2.02 5.22 -18.12
CA GLU A 83 2.50 3.85 -18.10
C GLU A 83 2.31 3.28 -16.70
N LEU A 84 1.72 2.09 -16.62
CA LEU A 84 1.58 1.32 -15.38
C LEU A 84 2.62 0.20 -15.35
N ALA A 85 3.19 -0.05 -14.16
CA ALA A 85 3.93 -1.25 -13.86
C ALA A 85 3.38 -1.87 -12.58
N ILE A 86 2.85 -3.09 -12.69
CA ILE A 86 2.32 -3.83 -11.55
C ILE A 86 3.45 -4.67 -10.98
N GLU A 87 3.76 -4.45 -9.71
CA GLU A 87 4.75 -5.20 -8.94
C GLU A 87 4.04 -6.06 -7.92
N THR A 88 4.42 -7.33 -7.80
CA THR A 88 3.94 -8.21 -6.72
C THR A 88 4.99 -9.26 -6.40
N GLU A 89 4.96 -9.78 -5.19
CA GLU A 89 5.68 -11.00 -4.81
C GLU A 89 4.72 -12.18 -4.90
N ILE A 90 5.25 -13.31 -5.38
CA ILE A 90 4.53 -14.58 -5.45
C ILE A 90 5.29 -15.58 -4.59
N VAL A 91 4.60 -16.07 -3.57
CA VAL A 91 5.17 -16.94 -2.55
C VAL A 91 4.65 -18.36 -2.76
N ASN A 92 5.54 -19.33 -2.89
CA ASN A 92 5.21 -20.74 -2.85
C ASN A 92 5.70 -21.33 -1.52
N THR A 93 4.77 -21.78 -0.68
CA THR A 93 5.09 -22.42 0.61
C THR A 93 5.18 -23.95 0.51
N GLN A 94 4.95 -24.51 -0.67
CA GLN A 94 5.06 -25.94 -0.91
C GLN A 94 6.49 -26.35 -1.25
N ASP A 95 6.78 -27.63 -1.03
CA ASP A 95 8.06 -28.28 -1.31
C ASP A 95 8.24 -28.74 -2.77
N HIS A 96 7.29 -28.40 -3.64
CA HIS A 96 7.31 -28.71 -5.07
C HIS A 96 6.96 -27.47 -5.92
N THR A 97 7.37 -27.54 -7.19
CA THR A 97 7.12 -26.48 -8.16
C THR A 97 5.63 -26.37 -8.48
N ILE A 98 5.13 -25.14 -8.59
CA ILE A 98 3.73 -24.86 -8.91
C ILE A 98 3.64 -24.08 -10.20
N GLU A 99 2.81 -24.57 -11.12
CA GLU A 99 2.35 -23.81 -12.28
C GLU A 99 1.08 -23.05 -11.89
N THR A 100 1.07 -21.74 -12.16
CA THR A 100 -0.04 -20.87 -11.79
C THR A 100 -0.27 -19.83 -12.88
N GLU A 101 -1.53 -19.39 -12.99
CA GLU A 101 -1.94 -18.29 -13.85
C GLU A 101 -2.32 -17.10 -12.97
N ILE A 102 -1.81 -15.92 -13.33
CA ILE A 102 -2.21 -14.66 -12.71
C ILE A 102 -3.13 -13.91 -13.65
N GLU A 103 -4.34 -13.61 -13.21
CA GLU A 103 -5.32 -12.79 -13.92
C GLU A 103 -5.34 -11.40 -13.30
N CYS A 104 -5.24 -10.37 -14.13
CA CYS A 104 -5.25 -8.97 -13.72
C CYS A 104 -6.41 -8.23 -14.40
N ALA A 105 -7.09 -7.38 -13.63
CA ALA A 105 -8.14 -6.49 -14.11
C ALA A 105 -7.98 -5.08 -13.51
N ILE A 106 -8.00 -4.07 -14.37
CA ILE A 106 -8.08 -2.64 -14.02
C ILE A 106 -9.19 -2.05 -14.87
N GLU A 107 -10.39 -1.89 -14.30
CA GLU A 107 -11.60 -1.51 -15.08
C GLU A 107 -11.79 -2.44 -16.30
N ASP A 108 -11.78 -1.89 -17.51
CA ASP A 108 -11.92 -2.63 -18.78
C ASP A 108 -10.60 -3.27 -19.26
N VAL A 109 -9.47 -2.98 -18.61
CA VAL A 109 -8.16 -3.54 -18.95
C VAL A 109 -7.99 -4.89 -18.25
N THR A 110 -7.98 -5.98 -19.03
CA THR A 110 -7.77 -7.33 -18.51
C THR A 110 -6.64 -8.07 -19.23
N PHE A 111 -5.89 -8.90 -18.50
CA PHE A 111 -4.87 -9.78 -19.06
C PHE A 111 -4.50 -10.90 -18.08
N ASN A 112 -3.80 -11.91 -18.58
CA ASN A 112 -3.31 -13.02 -17.78
C ASN A 112 -1.85 -13.38 -18.14
N LYS A 113 -1.20 -14.12 -17.24
CA LYS A 113 0.14 -14.67 -17.46
C LYS A 113 0.31 -16.01 -16.74
N HIS A 114 0.83 -17.00 -17.46
CA HIS A 114 1.25 -18.25 -16.85
C HIS A 114 2.68 -18.12 -16.32
N ILE A 115 2.91 -18.63 -15.11
CA ILE A 115 4.21 -18.58 -14.43
C ILE A 115 4.45 -19.90 -13.69
N THR A 116 5.73 -20.21 -13.52
CA THR A 116 6.19 -21.37 -12.73
C THR A 116 6.92 -20.84 -11.51
N VAL A 117 6.50 -21.27 -10.32
CA VAL A 117 7.06 -20.82 -9.04
C VAL A 117 7.80 -21.98 -8.40
N ASN A 118 9.06 -21.75 -8.05
CA ASN A 118 9.91 -22.77 -7.44
C ASN A 118 9.40 -23.14 -6.04
N PRO A 119 9.79 -24.32 -5.51
CA PRO A 119 9.49 -24.70 -4.12
C PRO A 119 10.04 -23.68 -3.12
N LEU A 120 9.29 -23.45 -2.03
CA LEU A 120 9.75 -22.69 -0.86
C LEU A 120 10.41 -21.35 -1.22
N SER A 121 9.84 -20.63 -2.19
CA SER A 121 10.43 -19.40 -2.74
C SER A 121 9.47 -18.23 -2.72
N THR A 122 10.06 -17.04 -2.64
CA THR A 122 9.39 -15.76 -2.90
C THR A 122 10.00 -15.15 -4.15
N ASN A 123 9.19 -14.95 -5.18
CA ASN A 123 9.63 -14.40 -6.46
C ASN A 123 8.95 -13.07 -6.73
N LYS A 124 9.75 -12.05 -7.02
CA LYS A 124 9.23 -10.75 -7.49
C LYS A 124 8.81 -10.86 -8.95
N LEU A 125 7.58 -10.47 -9.24
CA LEU A 125 7.00 -10.36 -10.59
C LEU A 125 6.71 -8.89 -10.89
N ILE A 126 7.14 -8.43 -12.08
CA ILE A 126 6.82 -7.08 -12.58
C ILE A 126 6.14 -7.23 -13.94
N LEU A 127 4.92 -6.71 -14.07
CA LEU A 127 4.12 -6.72 -15.29
C LEU A 127 4.10 -5.29 -15.84
N THR A 128 4.54 -5.11 -17.08
CA THR A 128 4.73 -3.78 -17.70
C THR A 128 4.11 -3.70 -19.08
N HIS A 129 4.01 -2.49 -19.63
CA HIS A 129 3.50 -2.26 -20.98
C HIS A 129 4.33 -2.91 -22.09
N HIS A 130 5.57 -3.34 -21.83
CA HIS A 130 6.38 -4.07 -22.82
C HIS A 130 5.82 -5.48 -23.11
N GLU A 131 5.22 -6.12 -22.10
CA GLU A 131 4.57 -7.43 -22.25
C GLU A 131 3.05 -7.29 -22.42
N PHE A 132 2.45 -6.28 -21.76
CA PHE A 132 1.02 -6.01 -21.78
C PHE A 132 0.76 -4.58 -22.25
N PRO A 133 0.74 -4.29 -23.57
CA PRO A 133 0.58 -2.94 -24.11
C PRO A 133 -0.61 -2.15 -23.56
N GLN A 134 -1.67 -2.84 -23.11
CA GLN A 134 -2.84 -2.26 -22.43
C GLN A 134 -2.53 -1.61 -21.07
N LEU A 135 -1.37 -1.85 -20.46
CA LEU A 135 -0.87 -1.12 -19.29
C LEU A 135 -0.37 0.29 -19.62
N LYS A 136 -0.43 0.69 -20.90
CA LYS A 136 -0.26 2.07 -21.34
C LYS A 136 -1.64 2.72 -21.50
N ILE A 137 -2.04 3.51 -20.50
CA ILE A 137 -3.36 4.14 -20.42
C ILE A 137 -3.35 5.45 -21.18
N ARG A 138 -4.28 5.61 -22.13
CA ARG A 138 -4.52 6.85 -22.86
C ARG A 138 -5.59 7.67 -22.17
N ASN A 139 -5.40 8.99 -22.11
CA ASN A 139 -6.27 9.95 -21.44
C ASN A 139 -6.70 9.49 -20.03
N PRO A 140 -5.75 9.15 -19.14
CA PRO A 140 -6.08 8.65 -17.81
C PRO A 140 -6.88 9.69 -17.00
N ARG A 141 -7.88 9.23 -16.23
CA ARG A 141 -8.40 9.98 -15.07
C ARG A 141 -7.27 10.15 -14.07
N LEU A 142 -6.83 11.38 -13.83
CA LEU A 142 -5.68 11.67 -12.95
C LEU A 142 -6.13 11.91 -11.52
N TRP A 143 -5.32 11.45 -10.57
CA TRP A 143 -5.46 11.87 -9.18
C TRP A 143 -4.86 13.28 -9.00
N TRP A 144 -5.63 14.18 -8.40
CA TRP A 144 -5.20 15.52 -8.03
C TRP A 144 -5.49 15.81 -6.55
N PRO A 145 -4.69 16.67 -5.90
CA PRO A 145 -5.09 17.32 -4.66
C PRO A 145 -6.41 18.07 -4.85
N TYR A 146 -7.22 18.19 -3.80
CA TYR A 146 -8.58 18.73 -3.90
C TYR A 146 -8.66 20.15 -4.50
N GLN A 147 -7.59 20.95 -4.37
CA GLN A 147 -7.52 22.31 -4.93
C GLN A 147 -7.26 22.34 -6.43
N LEU A 148 -6.69 21.27 -6.99
CA LEU A 148 -6.25 21.19 -8.38
C LEU A 148 -7.15 20.30 -9.24
N GLY A 149 -7.96 19.44 -8.64
CA GLY A 149 -8.88 18.58 -9.37
C GLY A 149 -9.48 17.48 -8.50
N LYS A 150 -9.97 16.44 -9.18
CA LYS A 150 -10.59 15.28 -8.53
C LYS A 150 -9.51 14.29 -8.06
N PRO A 151 -9.66 13.66 -6.89
CA PRO A 151 -8.79 12.58 -6.44
C PRO A 151 -9.21 11.25 -7.09
N GLU A 152 -9.13 11.16 -8.42
CA GLU A 152 -9.55 9.95 -9.16
C GLU A 152 -8.73 8.73 -8.73
N LEU A 153 -9.42 7.59 -8.53
CA LEU A 153 -8.82 6.32 -8.13
C LEU A 153 -9.26 5.20 -9.09
N TYR A 154 -8.38 4.22 -9.23
CA TYR A 154 -8.57 2.96 -9.93
C TYR A 154 -8.43 1.81 -8.94
N GLU A 155 -8.94 0.65 -9.32
CA GLU A 155 -8.77 -0.59 -8.59
C GLU A 155 -8.11 -1.63 -9.50
N LEU A 156 -6.98 -2.17 -9.05
CA LEU A 156 -6.39 -3.37 -9.61
C LEU A 156 -6.96 -4.57 -8.84
N ARG A 157 -7.53 -5.52 -9.57
CA ARG A 157 -7.87 -6.86 -9.06
C ARG A 157 -6.90 -7.88 -9.63
N MET A 158 -6.28 -8.66 -8.76
CA MET A 158 -5.39 -9.77 -9.13
C MET A 158 -5.93 -11.07 -8.55
N ILE A 159 -6.01 -12.10 -9.39
CA ILE A 159 -6.42 -13.45 -8.99
C ILE A 159 -5.31 -14.41 -9.39
N LEU A 160 -4.79 -15.16 -8.43
CA LEU A 160 -3.76 -16.17 -8.63
C LEU A 160 -4.41 -17.56 -8.61
N LYS A 161 -4.40 -18.26 -9.73
CA LYS A 161 -5.05 -19.57 -9.92
C LYS A 161 -4.04 -20.68 -10.06
N THR A 162 -4.27 -21.80 -9.38
CA THR A 162 -3.63 -23.08 -9.70
C THR A 162 -4.59 -23.93 -10.54
N LYS A 163 -4.15 -25.11 -10.98
CA LYS A 163 -4.94 -26.01 -11.83
C LYS A 163 -6.37 -26.26 -11.32
N ASP A 164 -6.53 -26.33 -10.00
CA ASP A 164 -7.78 -26.79 -9.40
C ASP A 164 -8.64 -25.63 -8.88
N ASN A 165 -8.05 -24.51 -8.41
CA ASN A 165 -8.77 -23.47 -7.66
C ASN A 165 -8.08 -22.09 -7.74
N VAL A 166 -8.77 -21.05 -7.26
CA VAL A 166 -8.13 -19.79 -6.87
C VAL A 166 -7.28 -20.04 -5.62
N SER A 167 -6.00 -19.71 -5.69
CA SER A 167 -5.08 -19.83 -4.57
C SER A 167 -5.05 -18.56 -3.73
N ASP A 168 -5.05 -17.38 -4.36
CA ASP A 168 -5.06 -16.12 -3.63
C ASP A 168 -5.60 -14.98 -4.51
N SER A 169 -5.90 -13.83 -3.88
CA SER A 169 -6.33 -12.62 -4.58
C SER A 169 -5.88 -11.36 -3.86
N ALA A 170 -5.58 -10.31 -4.63
CA ALA A 170 -5.23 -9.00 -4.11
C ALA A 170 -6.04 -7.90 -4.81
N ASN A 171 -6.53 -6.95 -4.02
CA ASN A 171 -7.16 -5.73 -4.52
C ASN A 171 -6.32 -4.53 -4.09
N VAL A 172 -5.94 -3.68 -5.04
CA VAL A 172 -5.10 -2.50 -4.78
C VAL A 172 -5.77 -1.27 -5.37
N THR A 173 -6.11 -0.31 -4.51
CA THR A 173 -6.57 1.02 -4.95
C THR A 173 -5.37 1.90 -5.22
N PHE A 174 -5.32 2.54 -6.40
CA PHE A 174 -4.23 3.43 -6.78
C PHE A 174 -4.75 4.65 -7.55
N GLY A 175 -3.97 5.74 -7.55
CA GLY A 175 -4.27 6.95 -8.32
C GLY A 175 -3.13 7.26 -9.27
N ILE A 176 -3.43 7.48 -10.54
CA ILE A 176 -2.43 7.85 -11.55
C ILE A 176 -2.00 9.30 -11.31
N ARG A 177 -0.76 9.48 -10.84
CA ARG A 177 -0.15 10.79 -10.57
C ARG A 177 1.37 10.71 -10.63
N GLU A 178 2.00 11.86 -10.84
CA GLU A 178 3.44 12.02 -10.67
C GLU A 178 3.71 13.08 -9.61
N ILE A 179 4.54 12.76 -8.62
CA ILE A 179 4.98 13.71 -7.59
C ILE A 179 6.49 13.86 -7.69
N LYS A 180 6.96 15.10 -7.85
CA LYS A 180 8.39 15.42 -7.94
C LYS A 180 8.75 16.54 -6.98
N THR A 181 9.99 16.54 -6.55
CA THR A 181 10.59 17.69 -5.87
C THR A 181 11.84 18.12 -6.61
N VAL A 182 12.00 19.43 -6.80
CA VAL A 182 13.20 20.03 -7.39
C VAL A 182 13.68 21.17 -6.50
N ASN A 183 14.97 21.51 -6.55
CA ASN A 183 15.45 22.74 -5.94
C ASN A 183 15.41 23.84 -6.99
N ASN A 184 14.91 25.02 -6.64
CA ASN A 184 14.96 26.18 -7.53
C ASN A 184 16.37 26.82 -7.53
N GLU A 185 16.54 27.88 -8.32
CA GLU A 185 17.80 28.63 -8.43
C GLU A 185 18.29 29.25 -7.11
N HIS A 186 17.40 29.40 -6.12
CA HIS A 186 17.71 29.89 -4.78
C HIS A 186 17.96 28.76 -3.76
N GLY A 187 17.96 27.49 -4.21
CA GLY A 187 18.14 26.32 -3.34
C GLY A 187 16.91 25.91 -2.54
N ALA A 188 15.75 26.55 -2.75
CA ALA A 188 14.50 26.19 -2.08
C ALA A 188 13.83 24.99 -2.77
N ARG A 189 13.25 24.10 -1.98
CA ARG A 189 12.54 22.91 -2.49
C ARG A 189 11.15 23.27 -3.00
N LEU A 190 10.89 22.96 -4.26
CA LEU A 190 9.59 23.04 -4.92
C LEU A 190 8.97 21.66 -5.04
N PHE A 191 7.65 21.58 -4.88
CA PHE A 191 6.86 20.38 -5.08
C PHE A 191 6.08 20.50 -6.38
N LEU A 192 6.04 19.44 -7.17
CA LEU A 192 5.27 19.36 -8.39
C LEU A 192 4.35 18.14 -8.33
N ILE A 193 3.09 18.36 -8.67
CA ILE A 193 2.11 17.28 -8.86
C ILE A 193 1.61 17.33 -10.29
N ASN A 194 1.80 16.24 -11.03
CA ASN A 194 1.48 16.12 -12.45
C ASN A 194 2.07 17.26 -13.29
N GLY A 195 3.31 17.68 -12.96
CA GLY A 195 4.01 18.78 -13.63
C GLY A 195 3.57 20.20 -13.22
N LYS A 196 2.61 20.35 -12.31
CA LYS A 196 2.18 21.65 -11.77
C LYS A 196 2.88 21.93 -10.45
N GLU A 197 3.50 23.09 -10.33
CA GLU A 197 4.07 23.56 -9.06
C GLU A 197 2.96 23.73 -8.01
N LEU A 198 3.25 23.29 -6.79
CA LEU A 198 2.35 23.42 -5.65
C LEU A 198 3.11 24.05 -4.48
N LEU A 199 2.63 25.20 -4.02
CA LEU A 199 3.03 25.73 -2.72
C LEU A 199 2.37 24.89 -1.63
N ILE A 200 3.19 24.23 -0.81
CA ILE A 200 2.72 23.47 0.34
C ILE A 200 2.22 24.43 1.42
N ARG A 201 0.95 24.28 1.78
CA ARG A 201 0.27 25.03 2.84
C ARG A 201 -0.33 24.01 3.79
N GLY A 202 0.38 23.71 4.86
CA GLY A 202 -0.02 22.66 5.78
C GLY A 202 0.20 23.03 7.24
N THR A 203 -0.07 22.05 8.09
CA THR A 203 0.22 22.06 9.52
C THR A 203 0.93 20.76 9.90
N ALA A 204 1.51 20.71 11.09
CA ALA A 204 1.90 19.45 11.68
C ALA A 204 0.64 18.73 12.20
N TRP A 205 0.51 17.45 11.86
CA TRP A 205 -0.49 16.54 12.42
C TRP A 205 0.18 15.65 13.47
N SER A 206 -0.55 15.34 14.55
CA SER A 206 -0.12 14.42 15.60
C SER A 206 -1.24 13.42 15.85
N PRO A 207 -0.94 12.13 16.08
CA PRO A 207 -1.95 11.15 16.45
C PRO A 207 -2.53 11.47 17.83
N ASP A 208 -3.63 10.81 18.18
CA ASP A 208 -4.12 10.78 19.55
C ASP A 208 -3.02 10.36 20.53
N LEU A 209 -2.99 10.98 21.72
CA LEU A 209 -1.92 10.77 22.70
C LEU A 209 -1.79 9.31 23.16
N MET A 210 -2.88 8.54 23.11
CA MET A 210 -2.92 7.10 23.44
C MET A 210 -2.97 6.22 22.18
N LEU A 211 -2.61 6.77 21.02
CA LEU A 211 -2.61 6.11 19.71
C LEU A 211 -3.96 5.50 19.30
N ARG A 212 -5.07 6.03 19.83
CA ARG A 212 -6.41 5.55 19.48
C ARG A 212 -6.73 5.91 18.04
N GLN A 213 -7.08 4.89 17.25
CA GLN A 213 -7.48 5.07 15.86
C GLN A 213 -8.99 5.29 15.77
N SER A 214 -9.41 6.29 14.99
CA SER A 214 -10.83 6.59 14.76
C SER A 214 -11.01 7.15 13.36
N LYS A 215 -11.61 6.35 12.47
CA LYS A 215 -11.96 6.79 11.12
C LYS A 215 -12.76 8.10 11.11
N ARG A 216 -13.67 8.25 12.08
CA ARG A 216 -14.45 9.49 12.23
C ARG A 216 -13.57 10.68 12.56
N GLN A 217 -12.55 10.50 13.41
CA GLN A 217 -11.62 11.58 13.74
C GLN A 217 -10.77 11.94 12.52
N ASP A 218 -10.30 10.94 11.77
CA ASP A 218 -9.55 11.15 10.53
C ASP A 218 -10.37 11.96 9.51
N GLU A 219 -11.66 11.63 9.32
CA GLU A 219 -12.57 12.37 8.44
C GLU A 219 -12.74 13.83 8.91
N ILE A 220 -12.93 14.06 10.21
CA ILE A 220 -13.05 15.41 10.79
C ILE A 220 -11.75 16.21 10.59
N ASP A 221 -10.60 15.61 10.84
CA ASP A 221 -9.30 16.27 10.71
C ASP A 221 -9.06 16.67 9.25
N ILE A 222 -9.33 15.77 8.29
CA ILE A 222 -9.22 16.07 6.85
C ILE A 222 -10.19 17.18 6.43
N ASP A 223 -11.45 17.13 6.87
CA ASP A 223 -12.43 18.19 6.60
C ASP A 223 -11.96 19.53 7.17
N PHE A 224 -11.34 19.54 8.35
CA PHE A 224 -10.81 20.75 8.96
C PHE A 224 -9.66 21.35 8.13
N LEU A 225 -8.74 20.51 7.64
CA LEU A 225 -7.65 20.93 6.76
C LEU A 225 -8.18 21.54 5.44
N ILE A 226 -9.22 20.93 4.85
CA ILE A 226 -9.88 21.45 3.64
C ILE A 226 -10.53 22.81 3.94
N ASN A 227 -11.24 22.94 5.05
CA ASN A 227 -11.89 24.21 5.45
C ASN A 227 -10.88 25.32 5.75
N LEU A 228 -9.68 24.99 6.21
CA LEU A 228 -8.55 25.92 6.38
C LEU A 228 -7.77 26.18 5.08
N ASN A 229 -8.22 25.61 3.95
CA ASN A 229 -7.61 25.78 2.64
C ASN A 229 -6.15 25.29 2.57
N MET A 230 -5.78 24.30 3.39
CA MET A 230 -4.48 23.61 3.38
C MET A 230 -4.39 22.61 2.21
N ASN A 231 -3.23 22.04 1.87
CA ASN A 231 -3.08 21.12 0.73
C ASN A 231 -2.08 19.99 0.94
#